data_AF-A0AAW2MYM5-F1
#
_entry.id   AF-A0AAW2MYM5-F1
#
_cell.length_a   1.000
_cell.length_b   1.000
_cell.length_c   1.000
_cell.angle_alpha   90.00
_cell.angle_beta   90.00
_cell.angle_gamma   90.00
#
_symmetry.space_group_name_H-M   'P 1'
#
loop_
_entity.id
_entity.type
_entity.pdbx_description
1 polymer ?
#
loop_
_entity_poly.entity_id
_entity_poly.type
_entity_poly.pdbx_seq_one_letter_code
_entity_poly.pdbx_strand_id
1 'polypeptide(L)'
;MMELGGESVCLMKWAERNVVTWNSLLLGCFQCADVDGARRVFEEMPGRNVVSWTTMIAGCAQNGRCKEALTLFSEMQLENIEFDQVTLVAVLSACAELGDLNLGKWIHSYVVESFTYRKQAVLISLKNALTYVCQLW
;
A
#
# COMPACT_ATOMS: atom_id res chain seq x y z
N MET A 1 -1.76 -61.15 1.60
CA MET A 1 -0.63 -60.61 0.83
C MET A 1 -1.07 -60.50 -0.62
N MET A 2 -1.20 -59.28 -1.14
CA MET A 2 -0.68 -58.83 -2.43
C MET A 2 -1.03 -57.35 -2.63
N GLU A 3 0.02 -56.55 -2.47
CA GLU A 3 0.38 -55.26 -3.08
C GLU A 3 -0.54 -54.02 -3.03
N LEU A 4 0.05 -52.95 -2.48
CA LEU A 4 -0.41 -51.57 -2.43
C LEU A 4 -0.17 -50.88 -3.78
N GLY A 5 -1.20 -50.30 -4.38
CA GLY A 5 -1.15 -49.51 -5.62
C GLY A 5 -1.65 -48.07 -5.43
N GLY A 6 -0.89 -47.27 -4.68
CA GLY A 6 -0.46 -45.91 -4.99
C GLY A 6 -1.30 -44.86 -5.74
N GLU A 7 -2.64 -44.85 -5.73
CA GLU A 7 -3.41 -43.77 -6.43
C GLU A 7 -4.43 -43.00 -5.57
N SER A 8 -4.12 -42.69 -4.32
CA SER A 8 -5.01 -41.85 -3.49
C SER A 8 -4.35 -40.71 -2.69
N VAL A 9 -3.10 -40.36 -2.98
CA VAL A 9 -2.41 -39.23 -2.32
C VAL A 9 -2.05 -38.11 -3.31
N CYS A 10 -3.01 -37.66 -4.12
CA CYS A 10 -2.83 -36.48 -4.98
C CYS A 10 -3.98 -35.45 -4.89
N LEU A 11 -4.83 -35.53 -3.86
CA LEU A 11 -5.99 -34.64 -3.67
C LEU A 11 -5.84 -33.58 -2.55
N MET A 12 -4.65 -33.37 -2.01
CA MET A 12 -4.36 -32.20 -1.16
C MET A 12 -2.97 -31.64 -1.45
N LYS A 13 -2.71 -31.24 -2.70
CA LYS A 13 -1.87 -30.05 -2.90
C LYS A 13 -2.71 -28.87 -2.46
N TRP A 14 -2.64 -28.55 -1.17
CA TRP A 14 -3.15 -27.30 -0.61
C TRP A 14 -2.72 -26.16 -1.56
N ALA A 15 -3.67 -25.35 -2.00
CA ALA A 15 -3.36 -24.18 -2.80
C ALA A 15 -2.53 -23.24 -1.91
N GLU A 16 -1.22 -23.21 -2.13
CA GLU A 16 -0.36 -22.29 -1.40
C GLU A 16 -0.82 -20.86 -1.71
N ARG A 17 -1.10 -20.07 -0.66
CA ARG A 17 -1.43 -18.65 -0.85
C ARG A 17 -0.22 -17.96 -1.47
N ASN A 18 -0.35 -17.54 -2.71
CA ASN A 18 0.66 -16.73 -3.37
C ASN A 18 0.44 -15.23 -3.08
N VAL A 19 1.38 -14.39 -3.49
CA VAL A 19 1.33 -12.94 -3.22
C VAL A 19 0.05 -12.27 -3.74
N VAL A 20 -0.53 -12.78 -4.83
CA VAL A 20 -1.79 -12.26 -5.38
C VAL A 20 -2.95 -12.60 -4.44
N THR A 21 -3.02 -13.83 -3.95
CA THR A 21 -4.05 -14.24 -2.98
C THR A 21 -3.98 -13.39 -1.70
N TRP A 22 -2.77 -13.11 -1.21
CA TRP A 22 -2.57 -12.25 -0.04
C TRP A 22 -3.02 -10.80 -0.29
N ASN A 23 -2.63 -10.21 -1.42
CA ASN A 23 -3.04 -8.84 -1.77
C ASN A 23 -4.56 -8.72 -1.94
N SER A 24 -5.22 -9.75 -2.49
CA SER A 24 -6.68 -9.80 -2.58
C SER A 24 -7.35 -9.85 -1.20
N LEU A 25 -6.76 -10.56 -0.23
CA LEU A 25 -7.27 -10.57 1.15
C LEU A 25 -7.14 -9.19 1.80
N LEU A 26 -6.00 -8.51 1.63
CA LEU A 26 -5.81 -7.14 2.10
C LEU A 26 -6.87 -6.19 1.53
N LEU A 27 -7.07 -6.25 0.21
CA LEU A 27 -8.06 -5.42 -0.46
C LEU A 27 -9.47 -5.67 0.09
N GLY A 28 -9.84 -6.94 0.30
CA GLY A 28 -11.13 -7.31 0.89
C GLY A 28 -11.32 -6.77 2.31
N CYS A 29 -10.29 -6.83 3.15
CA CYS A 29 -10.33 -6.25 4.50
C CYS A 29 -10.63 -4.74 4.45
N PHE A 30 -9.93 -4.00 3.58
CA PHE A 30 -10.14 -2.56 3.45
C PHE A 30 -11.51 -2.19 2.85
N GLN A 31 -12.06 -3.00 1.94
CA GLN A 31 -13.42 -2.80 1.43
C GLN A 31 -14.48 -2.95 2.52
N CYS A 32 -14.20 -3.75 3.55
CA CYS A 32 -15.05 -3.92 4.73
C CYS A 32 -14.69 -2.96 5.87
N ALA A 33 -13.79 -1.99 5.66
CA ALA A 33 -13.22 -1.11 6.68
C ALA A 33 -12.58 -1.84 7.88
N ASP A 34 -12.21 -3.12 7.71
CA ASP A 34 -11.50 -3.92 8.73
C ASP A 34 -9.99 -3.70 8.61
N VAL A 35 -9.53 -2.51 8.99
CA VAL A 35 -8.11 -2.13 8.91
C VAL A 35 -7.24 -3.02 9.81
N ASP A 36 -7.74 -3.37 11.00
CA ASP A 36 -6.98 -4.22 11.92
C ASP A 36 -6.89 -5.67 11.39
N GLY A 37 -7.91 -6.15 10.67
CA GLY A 37 -7.85 -7.39 9.91
C GLY A 37 -6.83 -7.35 8.77
N ALA A 38 -6.80 -6.24 8.01
CA ALA A 38 -5.78 -6.05 6.98
C ALA A 38 -4.37 -6.10 7.57
N ARG A 39 -4.15 -5.48 8.75
CA ARG A 39 -2.86 -5.54 9.46
C ARG A 39 -2.46 -6.97 9.83
N ARG A 40 -3.37 -7.77 10.38
CA ARG A 40 -3.09 -9.19 10.69
C ARG A 40 -2.72 -9.98 9.44
N VAL A 41 -3.50 -9.82 8.37
CA VAL A 41 -3.21 -10.48 7.08
C VAL A 41 -1.83 -10.08 6.58
N PHE A 42 -1.49 -8.79 6.64
CA PHE A 42 -0.19 -8.27 6.21
C PHE A 42 0.97 -8.84 7.04
N GLU A 43 0.80 -8.97 8.35
CA GLU A 43 1.80 -9.55 9.27
C GLU A 43 2.03 -11.03 9.01
N GLU A 44 1.00 -11.77 8.60
CA GLU A 44 1.09 -13.20 8.24
C GLU A 44 1.71 -13.45 6.85
N MET A 45 1.86 -12.43 6.01
CA MET A 45 2.42 -12.59 4.66
C MET A 45 3.90 -13.03 4.72
N PRO A 46 4.28 -14.18 4.12
CA PRO A 46 5.66 -14.67 4.14
C PRO A 46 6.61 -13.84 3.25
N GLY A 47 6.08 -13.02 2.34
CA GLY A 47 6.84 -12.10 1.50
C GLY A 47 5.96 -10.94 1.05
N ARG A 48 6.44 -9.72 1.28
CA ARG A 48 5.76 -8.47 0.95
C ARG A 48 6.48 -7.79 -0.21
N ASN A 49 5.73 -7.44 -1.24
CA ASN A 49 6.24 -6.68 -2.38
C ASN A 49 5.63 -5.26 -2.39
N VAL A 50 6.05 -4.45 -3.35
CA VAL A 50 5.53 -3.07 -3.54
C VAL A 50 4.01 -3.04 -3.46
N VAL A 51 3.31 -3.93 -4.17
CA VAL A 51 1.83 -3.98 -4.20
C VAL A 51 1.23 -4.20 -2.80
N SER A 52 1.79 -5.09 -1.99
CA SER A 52 1.29 -5.35 -0.63
C SER A 52 1.44 -4.12 0.28
N TRP A 53 2.59 -3.43 0.20
CA TRP A 53 2.85 -2.20 0.96
C TRP A 53 1.96 -1.04 0.49
N THR A 54 1.87 -0.84 -0.83
CA THR A 54 1.00 0.18 -1.42
C THR A 54 -0.45 -0.04 -1.02
N THR A 55 -0.93 -1.30 -1.00
CA THR A 55 -2.29 -1.66 -0.58
C THR A 55 -2.53 -1.32 0.89
N MET A 56 -1.58 -1.65 1.77
CA MET A 56 -1.67 -1.29 3.19
C MET A 56 -1.71 0.22 3.42
N ILE A 57 -0.76 0.95 2.82
CA ILE A 57 -0.64 2.41 3.00
C ILE A 57 -1.89 3.11 2.46
N ALA A 58 -2.31 2.78 1.23
CA ALA A 58 -3.49 3.37 0.62
C ALA A 58 -4.77 3.01 1.37
N GLY A 59 -4.92 1.75 1.79
CA GLY A 59 -6.07 1.28 2.55
C GLY A 59 -6.19 1.97 3.91
N CYS A 60 -5.07 2.11 4.66
CA CYS A 60 -5.04 2.87 5.91
C CYS A 60 -5.42 4.33 5.70
N ALA A 61 -4.83 5.01 4.70
CA ALA A 61 -5.13 6.41 4.40
C ALA A 61 -6.61 6.61 4.05
N GLN A 62 -7.18 5.76 3.19
CA GLN A 62 -8.59 5.84 2.78
C GLN A 62 -9.59 5.56 3.91
N ASN A 63 -9.18 4.78 4.92
CA ASN A 63 -9.98 4.49 6.10
C ASN A 63 -9.67 5.41 7.30
N GLY A 64 -9.06 6.58 7.06
CA GLY A 64 -8.80 7.60 8.08
C GLY A 64 -7.69 7.25 9.08
N ARG A 65 -6.92 6.18 8.82
CA ARG A 65 -5.80 5.73 9.65
C ARG A 65 -4.48 6.33 9.13
N CYS A 66 -4.47 7.65 8.92
CA CYS A 66 -3.37 8.36 8.26
C CYS A 66 -2.04 8.22 9.00
N LYS A 67 -2.04 8.21 10.34
CA LYS A 67 -0.80 8.05 11.12
C LYS A 67 -0.15 6.70 10.84
N GLU A 68 -0.96 5.64 10.81
CA GLU A 68 -0.52 4.30 10.49
C GLU A 68 -0.02 4.19 9.04
N ALA A 69 -0.68 4.88 8.10
CA ALA A 69 -0.21 4.96 6.72
C ALA A 69 1.19 5.58 6.62
N LEU A 70 1.48 6.65 7.38
CA LEU A 70 2.81 7.26 7.43
C LEU A 70 3.86 6.37 8.12
N THR A 71 3.46 5.65 9.17
CA THR A 71 4.33 4.66 9.83
C THR A 71 4.69 3.53 8.86
N LEU A 72 3.71 2.97 8.16
CA LEU A 72 3.91 1.94 7.13
C LEU A 72 4.80 2.42 5.99
N PHE A 73 4.66 3.67 5.55
CA PHE A 73 5.56 4.24 4.55
C PHE A 73 7.01 4.30 5.05
N SER A 74 7.20 4.68 6.31
CA SER A 74 8.54 4.70 6.93
C SER A 74 9.13 3.29 7.03
N GLU A 75 8.33 2.30 7.43
CA GLU A 75 8.72 0.89 7.46
C GLU A 75 9.11 0.36 6.06
N MET A 76 8.32 0.67 5.04
CA MET A 76 8.61 0.32 3.64
C MET A 76 9.96 0.87 3.16
N GLN A 77 10.28 2.12 3.52
CA GLN A 77 11.55 2.75 3.20
C GLN A 77 12.72 2.09 3.94
N LEU A 78 12.54 1.74 5.22
CA LEU A 78 13.55 1.04 6.02
C LEU A 78 13.84 -0.37 5.48
N GLU A 79 12.84 -1.05 4.93
CA GLU A 79 13.00 -2.33 4.24
C GLU A 79 13.60 -2.18 2.82
N ASN A 80 13.92 -0.96 2.39
CA ASN A 80 14.45 -0.63 1.06
C ASN A 80 13.55 -1.12 -0.09
N ILE A 81 12.23 -1.11 0.13
CA ILE A 81 11.25 -1.47 -0.89
C ILE A 81 10.87 -0.20 -1.65
N GLU A 82 11.03 -0.22 -2.98
CA GLU A 82 10.66 0.91 -3.82
C GLU A 82 9.15 1.20 -3.73
N PHE A 83 8.81 2.47 -3.52
CA PHE A 83 7.44 2.95 -3.57
C PHE A 83 7.08 3.42 -4.98
N ASP A 84 5.80 3.29 -5.34
CA ASP A 84 5.29 3.76 -6.62
C ASP A 84 4.49 5.06 -6.48
N GLN A 85 3.92 5.52 -7.59
CA GLN A 85 3.13 6.73 -7.64
C GLN A 85 1.87 6.65 -6.76
N VAL A 86 1.28 5.46 -6.65
CA VAL A 86 0.06 5.25 -5.87
C VAL A 86 0.39 5.39 -4.38
N THR A 87 1.52 4.85 -3.94
CA THR A 87 2.03 5.05 -2.59
C THR A 87 2.21 6.52 -2.28
N LEU A 88 2.88 7.29 -3.15
CA LEU A 88 3.14 8.71 -2.90
C LEU A 88 1.85 9.54 -2.81
N VAL A 89 0.85 9.24 -3.63
CA VAL A 89 -0.46 9.90 -3.54
C VAL A 89 -1.13 9.61 -2.19
N ALA A 90 -1.14 8.35 -1.75
CA ALA A 90 -1.73 7.97 -0.46
C ALA A 90 -1.02 8.64 0.72
N VAL A 91 0.31 8.69 0.70
CA VAL A 91 1.12 9.32 1.76
C VAL A 91 0.91 10.84 1.76
N LEU A 92 0.86 11.50 0.60
CA LEU A 92 0.53 12.93 0.51
C LEU A 92 -0.86 13.25 1.07
N SER A 93 -1.86 12.41 0.77
CA SER A 93 -3.20 12.55 1.37
C SER A 93 -3.14 12.43 2.89
N ALA A 94 -2.44 11.42 3.41
CA ALA A 94 -2.25 11.27 4.86
C ALA A 94 -1.51 12.46 5.49
N CYS A 95 -0.49 13.03 4.82
CA CYS A 95 0.19 14.25 5.26
C CYS A 95 -0.76 15.45 5.31
N ALA A 96 -1.63 15.61 4.31
CA ALA A 96 -2.58 16.71 4.26
C ALA A 96 -3.60 16.62 5.42
N GLU A 97 -4.08 15.42 5.72
CA GLU A 97 -5.02 15.17 6.84
C GLU A 97 -4.38 15.38 8.21
N LEU A 98 -3.08 15.04 8.36
CA LEU A 98 -2.36 15.20 9.62
C LEU A 98 -1.64 16.54 9.78
N GLY A 99 -1.58 17.35 8.72
CA GLY A 99 -0.79 18.59 8.69
C GLY A 99 0.72 18.36 8.69
N ASP A 100 1.21 17.19 8.22
CA ASP A 100 2.65 16.91 8.12
C ASP A 100 3.27 17.59 6.88
N LEU A 101 3.54 18.88 7.03
CA LEU A 101 4.11 19.71 5.98
C LEU A 101 5.54 19.30 5.60
N ASN A 102 6.29 18.71 6.52
CA ASN A 102 7.69 18.38 6.26
C ASN A 102 7.78 17.19 5.31
N LEU A 103 7.05 16.11 5.61
CA LEU A 103 7.00 14.95 4.72
C LEU A 103 6.29 15.30 3.41
N GLY A 104 5.21 16.09 3.45
CA GLY A 104 4.53 16.56 2.25
C GLY A 104 5.44 17.35 1.30
N LYS A 105 6.27 18.26 1.82
CA LYS A 105 7.25 19.00 1.03
C LYS A 105 8.33 18.09 0.46
N TRP A 106 8.84 17.14 1.24
CA TRP A 106 9.84 16.19 0.76
C TRP A 106 9.32 15.36 -0.42
N ILE A 107 8.11 14.80 -0.30
CA ILE A 107 7.49 14.02 -1.39
C ILE A 107 7.24 14.92 -2.61
N HIS A 108 6.74 16.14 -2.40
CA HIS A 108 6.52 17.08 -3.48
C HIS A 108 7.82 17.39 -4.24
N SER A 109 8.92 17.70 -3.54
CA SER A 109 10.22 17.92 -4.16
C SER A 109 10.72 16.67 -4.89
N TYR A 110 10.61 15.49 -4.27
CA TYR A 110 10.99 14.22 -4.89
C TYR A 110 10.25 13.97 -6.21
N VAL A 111 8.94 14.20 -6.24
CA VAL A 111 8.12 14.08 -7.46
C VAL A 111 8.51 15.14 -8.49
N VAL A 112 8.69 16.40 -8.10
CA VAL A 112 9.08 17.43 -9.06
C VAL A 112 10.45 17.12 -9.69
N GLU A 113 11.42 16.70 -8.90
CA GLU A 113 12.77 16.32 -9.36
C GLU A 113 12.74 15.04 -10.22
N SER A 114 11.97 14.03 -9.83
CA SER A 114 11.90 12.76 -10.57
C SER A 114 11.14 12.88 -11.89
N PHE A 115 10.14 13.77 -11.96
CA PHE A 115 9.25 13.91 -13.12
C PHE A 115 9.61 15.07 -14.06
N THR A 116 10.46 16.02 -13.64
CA THR A 116 11.07 16.97 -14.58
C THR A 116 11.91 16.27 -15.67
N TYR A 117 12.35 15.03 -15.41
CA TYR A 117 12.98 14.17 -16.42
C TYR A 117 12.01 13.28 -17.23
N ARG A 118 10.74 13.12 -16.80
CA ARG A 118 9.72 12.28 -17.46
C ARG A 118 8.36 13.00 -17.50
N LYS A 119 8.10 13.77 -18.55
CA LYS A 119 6.79 14.44 -18.79
C LYS A 119 5.61 13.43 -18.74
N GLN A 120 4.70 13.52 -17.73
CA GLN A 120 3.21 13.48 -17.86
C GLN A 120 2.41 13.47 -16.51
N ALA A 121 1.23 14.12 -16.53
CA ALA A 121 -0.05 13.94 -15.79
C ALA A 121 -0.23 14.03 -14.24
N VAL A 122 0.79 14.13 -13.39
CA VAL A 122 0.52 14.21 -11.91
C VAL A 122 0.07 15.62 -11.43
N LEU A 123 0.20 16.62 -12.30
CA LEU A 123 -0.14 18.02 -12.02
C LEU A 123 -1.64 18.27 -11.73
N ILE A 124 -2.56 17.43 -12.19
CA ILE A 124 -4.02 17.66 -11.99
C ILE A 124 -4.46 17.22 -10.59
N SER A 125 -3.97 16.08 -10.11
CA SER A 125 -4.29 15.59 -8.76
C SER A 125 -3.66 16.46 -7.67
N LEU A 126 -2.42 16.91 -7.88
CA LEU A 126 -1.73 17.85 -6.98
C LEU A 126 -2.37 19.25 -7.00
N LYS A 127 -2.82 19.74 -8.15
CA LYS A 127 -3.53 21.02 -8.23
C LYS A 127 -4.87 20.95 -7.50
N ASN A 128 -5.61 19.85 -7.61
CA ASN A 128 -6.87 19.69 -6.85
C ASN A 128 -6.61 19.64 -5.34
N ALA A 129 -5.59 18.90 -4.89
CA ALA A 129 -5.21 18.86 -3.47
C ALA A 129 -4.74 20.24 -2.93
N LEU A 130 -3.94 20.98 -3.70
CA LEU A 130 -3.47 22.32 -3.33
C LEU A 130 -4.57 23.39 -3.38
N THR A 131 -5.54 23.28 -4.30
CA THR A 131 -6.62 24.27 -4.40
C THR A 131 -7.58 24.19 -3.22
N TYR A 132 -7.83 22.98 -2.67
CA TYR A 132 -8.64 22.83 -1.45
C TYR A 132 -7.88 23.24 -0.18
N VAL A 133 -6.56 23.02 -0.11
CA VAL A 133 -5.74 23.37 1.07
C VAL A 133 -5.44 24.87 1.13
N CYS A 134 -5.25 25.56 -0.01
CA CYS A 134 -5.05 27.02 -0.03
C CYS A 134 -6.31 27.86 0.24
N GLN A 135 -7.51 27.28 0.29
CA GLN A 135 -8.73 28.04 0.64
C GLN A 135 -9.04 28.07 2.15
N LEU A 136 -8.25 27.37 2.97
CA LEU A 136 -8.45 27.28 4.42
C LEU A 136 -7.28 27.82 5.26
N TRP A 137 -6.32 28.53 4.64
CA TRP A 137 -5.24 29.25 5.30
C TRP A 137 -5.07 30.66 4.71
#